data_AF-A0A3N1VJG3-F1
#
_entry.id   AF-A0A3N1VJG3-F1
#
_cell.length_a   1.000
_cell.length_b   1.000
_cell.length_c   1.000
_cell.angle_alpha   90.00
_cell.angle_beta   90.00
_cell.angle_gamma   90.00
#
_symmetry.space_group_name_H-M   'P 1'
#
loop_
_entity.id
_entity.type
_entity.pdbx_description
1 polymer ?
#
loop_
_entity_poly.entity_id
_entity_poly.type
_entity_poly.pdbx_seq_one_letter_code
_entity_poly.pdbx_strand_id
1 'polypeptide(L)'
;MQHVVDRFQRALGVKISPCYEALLKHHHEQLSSDPLSEPGWIPGLGNADFAVGTTQTFRSMFPDFPKDWVIIGMEGQRTIEKIGEAIDVYVALDMRDDSVHLVDSLGQSWKGADHFRDWLAHKLARALWERTHDSHLFVIGDTSEAVVQRLREELVLWHRKGAAQLEGMLLLHRDREGKLTSKHVGHVDVKETAVGAIAGLLVGSLLLHPVLGAALGSLTGAAAGSSRFSLSHMGLDDEFIQQLACAVLPGTWALVVVVRHAKIRELTETLKKVGGTVLVTSLSKRGEERLRAALAASPSDGFAE
;
A
#
# COMPACT_ATOMS: atom_id res chain seq x y z
N MET A 1 7.26 4.02 33.78
CA MET A 1 6.10 3.57 32.99
C MET A 1 4.81 4.33 33.34
N GLN A 2 4.39 4.43 34.61
CA GLN A 2 3.32 5.36 35.06
C GLN A 2 3.58 6.81 34.58
N HIS A 3 4.85 7.21 34.63
CA HIS A 3 5.32 8.53 34.18
C HIS A 3 4.98 8.92 32.74
N VAL A 4 4.80 7.96 31.82
CA VAL A 4 4.47 8.24 30.41
C VAL A 4 3.00 8.61 30.28
N VAL A 5 2.12 7.88 30.95
CA VAL A 5 0.67 8.12 30.99
C VAL A 5 0.38 9.44 31.73
N ASP A 6 1.02 9.64 32.88
CA ASP A 6 0.88 10.85 33.70
C ASP A 6 1.35 12.11 32.95
N ARG A 7 2.16 11.96 31.89
CA ARG A 7 2.61 13.09 31.07
C ARG A 7 1.45 13.69 30.28
N PHE A 8 0.52 12.90 29.75
CA PHE A 8 -0.64 13.42 29.01
C PHE A 8 -1.52 14.28 29.92
N GLN A 9 -1.78 13.81 31.14
CA GLN A 9 -2.56 14.57 32.11
C GLN A 9 -1.84 15.87 32.51
N ARG A 10 -0.52 15.83 32.74
CA ARG A 10 0.26 17.02 33.14
C ARG A 10 0.45 18.03 32.02
N ALA A 11 0.71 17.57 30.80
CA ALA A 11 1.08 18.44 29.68
C ALA A 11 -0.11 18.90 28.84
N LEU A 12 -1.15 18.07 28.72
CA LEU A 12 -2.32 18.33 27.88
C LEU A 12 -3.63 18.46 28.67
N GLY A 13 -3.64 18.10 29.96
CA GLY A 13 -4.85 18.08 30.78
C GLY A 13 -5.82 16.96 30.44
N VAL A 14 -5.39 15.95 29.68
CA VAL A 14 -6.24 14.86 29.20
C VAL A 14 -5.86 13.52 29.83
N LYS A 15 -6.88 12.75 30.19
CA LYS A 15 -6.72 11.34 30.52
C LYS A 15 -6.82 10.54 29.23
N ILE A 16 -5.81 9.74 28.93
CA ILE A 16 -5.81 8.89 27.73
C ILE A 16 -6.74 7.69 27.90
N SER A 17 -7.24 7.17 26.78
CA SER A 17 -8.12 6.00 26.79
C SER A 17 -7.38 4.71 27.17
N PRO A 18 -8.08 3.70 27.71
CA PRO A 18 -7.45 2.43 28.08
C PRO A 18 -6.76 1.72 26.92
N CYS A 19 -7.32 1.80 25.71
CA CYS A 19 -6.73 1.19 24.52
C CYS A 19 -5.43 1.89 24.10
N TYR A 20 -5.40 3.22 24.12
CA TYR A 20 -4.19 3.97 23.79
C TYR A 20 -3.12 3.87 24.89
N GLU A 21 -3.53 3.83 26.16
CA GLU A 21 -2.65 3.55 27.29
C GLU A 21 -1.96 2.19 27.15
N ALA A 22 -2.73 1.14 26.83
CA ALA A 22 -2.18 -0.20 26.63
C ALA A 22 -1.14 -0.24 25.51
N LEU A 23 -1.42 0.41 24.38
CA LEU A 23 -0.46 0.53 23.28
C LEU A 23 0.85 1.17 23.73
N LEU A 24 0.79 2.35 24.36
CA LEU A 24 1.99 3.06 24.81
C LEU A 24 2.74 2.25 25.87
N LYS A 25 2.03 1.60 26.80
CA LYS A 25 2.66 0.78 27.84
C LYS A 25 3.51 -0.35 27.28
N HIS A 26 3.08 -0.97 26.18
CA HIS A 26 3.77 -2.12 25.59
C HIS A 26 4.73 -1.77 24.46
N HIS A 27 4.52 -0.64 23.77
CA HIS A 27 5.21 -0.34 22.52
C HIS A 27 5.80 1.07 22.41
N HIS A 28 5.74 1.91 23.45
CA HIS A 28 6.22 3.29 23.41
C HIS A 28 7.65 3.44 22.84
N GLU A 29 8.61 2.63 23.30
CA GLU A 29 10.01 2.68 22.84
C GLU A 29 10.19 2.20 21.39
N GLN A 30 9.20 1.47 20.87
CA GLN A 30 9.20 0.93 19.52
C GLN A 30 8.46 1.86 18.54
N LEU A 31 7.71 2.84 19.05
CA LEU A 31 7.05 3.87 18.26
C LEU A 31 8.00 5.06 18.05
N SER A 32 7.80 5.78 16.95
CA SER A 32 8.71 6.87 16.57
C SER A 32 8.38 8.18 17.27
N SER A 33 9.40 8.94 17.67
CA SER A 33 9.25 10.35 18.07
C SER A 33 9.10 11.28 16.87
N ASP A 34 9.47 10.83 15.68
CA ASP A 34 9.30 11.54 14.42
C ASP A 34 8.80 10.57 13.32
N PRO A 35 7.50 10.26 13.29
CA PRO A 35 6.91 9.34 12.30
C PRO A 35 7.07 9.79 10.85
N LEU A 36 7.43 11.07 10.59
CA LEU A 36 7.73 11.58 9.25
C LEU A 36 9.07 11.01 8.75
N SER A 37 10.11 11.23 9.54
CA SER A 37 11.49 10.93 9.14
C SER A 37 11.86 9.48 9.45
N GLU A 38 11.42 8.96 10.60
CA GLU A 38 11.81 7.68 11.15
C GLU A 38 10.57 6.80 11.41
N PRO A 39 10.34 5.71 10.66
CA PRO A 39 9.18 4.86 10.88
C PRO A 39 9.33 4.02 12.15
N GLY A 40 8.32 4.09 13.03
CA GLY A 40 8.20 3.23 14.21
C GLY A 40 7.67 1.83 13.88
N TRP A 41 7.47 1.02 14.91
CA TRP A 41 6.97 -0.36 14.80
C TRP A 41 5.63 -0.45 14.08
N ILE A 42 4.74 0.50 14.37
CA ILE A 42 3.49 0.73 13.64
C ILE A 42 3.72 1.97 12.76
N PRO A 43 3.81 1.81 11.43
CA PRO A 43 4.07 2.93 10.53
C PRO A 43 3.06 4.07 10.72
N GLY A 44 3.56 5.30 10.73
CA GLY A 44 2.76 6.52 10.92
C GLY A 44 2.36 6.79 12.37
N LEU A 45 2.48 5.83 13.29
CA LEU A 45 2.09 6.05 14.68
C LEU A 45 3.26 6.59 15.52
N GLY A 46 2.99 7.64 16.26
CA GLY A 46 3.96 8.31 17.12
C GLY A 46 3.99 7.76 18.54
N ASN A 47 5.14 7.93 19.18
CA ASN A 47 5.30 7.69 20.60
C ASN A 47 4.71 8.86 21.43
N ALA A 48 4.90 8.83 22.75
CA ALA A 48 4.33 9.84 23.63
C ALA A 48 4.96 11.23 23.47
N ASP A 49 6.24 11.33 23.08
CA ASP A 49 6.90 12.61 22.79
C ASP A 49 6.26 13.28 21.60
N PHE A 50 6.11 12.52 20.50
CA PHE A 50 5.40 12.98 19.32
C PHE A 50 3.98 13.41 19.68
N ALA A 51 3.22 12.55 20.36
CA ALA A 51 1.81 12.80 20.61
C ALA A 51 1.59 14.06 21.46
N VAL A 52 2.38 14.24 22.52
CA VAL A 52 2.29 15.43 23.38
C VAL A 52 2.74 16.68 22.63
N GLY A 53 3.91 16.65 21.99
CA GLY A 53 4.48 17.83 21.33
C GLY A 53 3.65 18.31 20.14
N THR A 54 3.21 17.39 19.29
CA THR A 54 2.39 17.72 18.12
C THR A 54 1.01 18.22 18.54
N THR A 55 0.40 17.63 19.57
CA THR A 55 -0.90 18.12 20.09
C THR A 55 -0.80 19.54 20.65
N GLN A 56 0.27 19.86 21.39
CA GLN A 56 0.49 21.23 21.87
C GLN A 56 0.64 22.22 20.71
N THR A 57 1.39 21.83 19.68
CA THR A 57 1.58 22.63 18.47
C THR A 57 0.26 22.87 17.75
N PHE A 58 -0.57 21.83 17.55
CA PHE A 58 -1.90 21.97 16.96
C PHE A 58 -2.81 22.90 17.75
N ARG A 59 -2.85 22.79 19.08
CA ARG A 59 -3.65 23.67 19.94
C ARG A 59 -3.16 25.12 19.91
N SER A 60 -1.86 25.34 19.69
CA SER A 60 -1.31 26.68 19.52
C SER A 60 -1.65 27.29 18.16
N MET A 61 -1.70 26.49 17.10
CA MET A 61 -1.98 26.96 15.73
C MET A 61 -3.49 27.11 15.47
N PHE A 62 -4.31 26.23 16.06
CA PHE A 62 -5.74 26.14 15.85
C PHE A 62 -6.48 26.27 17.19
N PRO A 63 -6.94 27.48 17.54
CA PRO A 63 -7.63 27.74 18.82
C PRO A 63 -8.88 26.88 19.03
N ASP A 64 -9.56 26.50 17.93
CA ASP A 64 -10.76 25.67 17.94
C ASP A 64 -10.47 24.16 17.96
N PHE A 65 -9.19 23.75 17.98
CA PHE A 65 -8.83 22.34 18.04
C PHE A 65 -9.36 21.70 19.33
N PRO A 66 -10.09 20.56 19.25
CA PRO A 66 -10.75 19.99 20.42
C PRO A 66 -9.77 19.64 21.55
N LYS A 67 -10.11 20.06 22.77
CA LYS A 67 -9.27 19.84 23.97
C LYS A 67 -9.13 18.37 24.36
N ASP A 68 -10.07 17.53 23.96
CA ASP A 68 -10.05 16.09 24.23
C ASP A 68 -9.34 15.30 23.13
N TRP A 69 -8.95 15.96 22.03
CA TRP A 69 -8.23 15.31 20.94
C TRP A 69 -6.73 15.37 21.18
N VAL A 70 -6.08 14.27 20.81
CA VAL A 70 -4.63 14.13 20.83
C VAL A 70 -4.19 13.63 19.47
N ILE A 71 -3.20 14.30 18.88
CA ILE A 71 -2.52 13.81 17.68
C ILE A 71 -1.67 12.61 18.07
N ILE A 72 -1.95 11.44 17.53
CA ILE A 72 -1.28 10.18 17.89
C ILE A 72 -0.36 9.67 16.78
N GLY A 73 -0.46 10.22 15.58
CA GLY A 73 0.32 9.78 14.43
C GLY A 73 -0.01 10.58 13.18
N MET A 74 0.32 9.99 12.03
CA MET A 74 0.10 10.54 10.72
C MET A 74 -0.32 9.48 9.71
N GLU A 75 -1.07 9.92 8.71
CA GLU A 75 -1.60 9.08 7.63
C GLU A 75 -0.81 9.26 6.31
N GLY A 76 -0.18 10.41 6.11
CA GLY A 76 0.60 10.74 4.92
C GLY A 76 0.32 12.15 4.42
N GLN A 77 0.39 12.36 3.11
CA GLN A 77 0.10 13.66 2.48
C GLN A 77 -1.12 13.58 1.55
N ARG A 78 -1.81 14.71 1.40
CA ARG A 78 -2.83 14.92 0.35
C ARG A 78 -2.45 16.13 -0.48
N THR A 79 -2.73 16.10 -1.78
CA THR A 79 -2.52 17.24 -2.67
C THR A 79 -3.78 18.10 -2.71
N ILE A 80 -3.62 19.42 -2.57
CA ILE A 80 -4.73 20.34 -2.83
C ILE A 80 -4.71 20.71 -4.31
N GLU A 81 -5.66 20.20 -5.08
CA GLU A 81 -5.73 20.40 -6.54
C GLU A 81 -5.73 21.87 -6.96
N LYS A 82 -6.30 22.77 -6.13
CA LYS A 82 -6.38 24.21 -6.43
C LYS A 82 -5.04 24.94 -6.37
N ILE A 83 -4.06 24.43 -5.62
CA ILE A 83 -2.75 25.08 -5.40
C ILE A 83 -1.57 24.17 -5.75
N GLY A 84 -1.79 22.88 -6.00
CA GLY A 84 -0.75 21.93 -6.36
C GLY A 84 0.19 21.53 -5.21
N GLU A 85 -0.09 21.96 -3.99
CA GLU A 85 0.74 21.69 -2.82
C GLU A 85 0.31 20.42 -2.07
N ALA A 86 1.30 19.68 -1.57
CA ALA A 86 1.10 18.54 -0.69
C ALA A 86 1.05 19.00 0.77
N ILE A 87 -0.01 18.62 1.48
CA ILE A 87 -0.21 18.93 2.88
C ILE A 87 -0.26 17.65 3.71
N ASP A 88 0.35 17.71 4.89
CA ASP A 88 0.41 16.59 5.82
C ASP A 88 -0.96 16.31 6.45
N VAL A 89 -1.26 15.04 6.63
CA VAL A 89 -2.48 14.53 7.27
C VAL A 89 -2.07 13.76 8.52
N TYR A 90 -2.56 14.25 9.65
CA TYR A 90 -2.35 13.72 11.00
C TYR A 90 -3.52 12.87 11.44
N VAL A 91 -3.27 11.99 12.41
CA VAL A 91 -4.29 11.15 13.05
C VAL A 91 -4.54 11.69 14.45
N ALA A 92 -5.78 12.13 14.70
CA ALA A 92 -6.26 12.58 15.99
C ALA A 92 -7.15 11.51 16.63
N LEU A 93 -6.95 11.26 17.93
CA LEU A 93 -7.78 10.38 18.74
C LEU A 93 -8.58 11.21 19.73
N ASP A 94 -9.91 11.07 19.71
CA ASP A 94 -10.80 11.63 20.72
C ASP A 94 -10.74 10.77 21.99
N MET A 95 -10.25 11.34 23.08
CA MET A 95 -10.04 10.61 24.33
C MET A 95 -11.35 10.29 25.09
N ARG A 96 -12.50 10.81 24.64
CA ARG A 96 -13.80 10.58 25.29
C ARG A 96 -14.47 9.31 24.80
N ASP A 97 -14.44 9.07 23.50
CA ASP A 97 -15.19 8.00 22.85
C ASP A 97 -14.32 7.06 21.97
N ASP A 98 -13.00 7.28 21.98
CA ASP A 98 -12.03 6.55 21.17
C ASP A 98 -12.23 6.70 19.65
N SER A 99 -13.00 7.68 19.19
CA SER A 99 -13.14 7.93 17.75
C SER A 99 -11.85 8.49 17.14
N VAL A 100 -11.55 8.05 15.92
CA VAL A 100 -10.36 8.50 15.19
C VAL A 100 -10.77 9.49 14.13
N HIS A 101 -10.06 10.61 14.08
CA HIS A 101 -10.23 11.68 13.11
C HIS A 101 -8.92 11.90 12.36
N LEU A 102 -9.02 12.31 11.11
CA LEU A 102 -7.89 12.78 10.33
C LEU A 102 -7.93 14.29 10.31
N VAL A 103 -6.78 14.93 10.50
CA VAL A 103 -6.65 16.38 10.57
C VAL A 103 -5.49 16.79 9.69
N ASP A 104 -5.72 17.68 8.74
CA ASP A 104 -4.63 18.18 7.89
C ASP A 104 -3.89 19.37 8.53
N SER A 105 -2.75 19.75 7.95
CA SER A 105 -1.93 20.88 8.41
C SER A 105 -2.61 22.25 8.28
N LEU A 106 -3.82 22.32 7.72
CA LEU A 106 -4.66 23.51 7.67
C LEU A 106 -5.76 23.51 8.74
N GLY A 107 -5.80 22.47 9.59
CA GLY A 107 -6.78 22.32 10.66
C GLY A 107 -8.12 21.75 10.20
N GLN A 108 -8.26 21.35 8.93
CA GLN A 108 -9.48 20.70 8.46
C GLN A 108 -9.48 19.25 8.98
N SER A 109 -10.60 18.85 9.60
CA SER A 109 -10.75 17.51 10.17
C SER A 109 -11.92 16.73 9.55
N TRP A 110 -11.77 15.42 9.45
CA TRP A 110 -12.85 14.49 9.07
C TRP A 110 -12.72 13.16 9.83
N LYS A 111 -13.83 12.43 9.92
CA LYS A 111 -13.85 11.16 10.65
C LYS A 111 -13.07 10.09 9.89
N GLY A 112 -12.18 9.40 10.60
CA GLY A 112 -11.36 8.30 10.08
C GLY A 112 -11.89 6.93 10.50
N ALA A 113 -12.30 6.76 11.77
CA ALA A 113 -12.92 5.53 12.26
C ALA A 113 -13.81 5.79 13.49
N ASP A 114 -14.78 4.90 13.73
CA ASP A 114 -15.63 4.95 14.91
C ASP A 114 -14.89 4.63 16.20
N HIS A 115 -13.91 3.71 16.16
CA HIS A 115 -13.14 3.29 17.32
C HIS A 115 -11.66 3.09 17.00
N PHE A 116 -10.81 3.51 17.93
CA PHE A 116 -9.36 3.40 17.84
C PHE A 116 -8.89 1.97 17.68
N ARG A 117 -9.52 1.02 18.38
CA ARG A 117 -9.18 -0.39 18.26
C ARG A 117 -9.36 -0.90 16.83
N ASP A 118 -10.41 -0.48 16.13
CA ASP A 118 -10.73 -0.97 14.80
C ASP A 118 -9.75 -0.37 13.77
N TRP A 119 -9.45 0.93 13.92
CA TRP A 119 -8.39 1.60 13.16
C TRP A 119 -7.01 0.97 13.40
N LEU A 120 -6.66 0.74 14.68
CA LEU A 120 -5.38 0.15 15.07
C LEU A 120 -5.26 -1.30 14.60
N ALA A 121 -6.35 -2.09 14.66
CA ALA A 121 -6.37 -3.46 14.17
C ALA A 121 -6.07 -3.50 12.67
N HIS A 122 -6.62 -2.58 11.88
CA HIS A 122 -6.28 -2.44 10.46
C HIS A 122 -4.79 -2.09 10.26
N LYS A 123 -4.25 -1.14 11.02
CA LYS A 123 -2.83 -0.76 10.94
C LYS A 123 -1.89 -1.88 11.39
N LEU A 124 -2.23 -2.61 12.44
CA LEU A 124 -1.48 -3.76 12.92
C LEU A 124 -1.56 -4.91 11.92
N ALA A 125 -2.73 -5.19 11.35
CA ALA A 125 -2.86 -6.18 10.28
C ALA A 125 -1.98 -5.80 9.08
N ARG A 126 -1.93 -4.52 8.71
CA ARG A 126 -1.05 -4.01 7.65
C ARG A 126 0.44 -4.07 8.03
N ALA A 127 0.82 -3.66 9.23
CA ALA A 127 2.21 -3.69 9.69
C ALA A 127 2.73 -5.12 9.88
N LEU A 128 1.89 -6.01 10.40
CA LEU A 128 2.15 -7.44 10.45
C LEU A 128 2.21 -8.01 9.04
N TRP A 129 1.30 -7.64 8.13
CA TRP A 129 1.35 -8.05 6.72
C TRP A 129 2.66 -7.60 6.05
N GLU A 130 3.04 -6.33 6.14
CA GLU A 130 4.30 -5.78 5.63
C GLU A 130 5.54 -6.47 6.20
N ARG A 131 5.45 -7.04 7.41
CA ARG A 131 6.55 -7.79 8.06
C ARG A 131 6.52 -9.29 7.85
N THR A 132 5.35 -9.86 7.50
CA THR A 132 5.14 -11.31 7.37
C THR A 132 4.94 -11.77 5.93
N HIS A 133 4.64 -10.83 5.02
CA HIS A 133 4.47 -11.08 3.59
C HIS A 133 5.55 -10.31 2.83
N ASP A 134 6.62 -11.03 2.48
CA ASP A 134 7.69 -10.58 1.59
C ASP A 134 7.24 -10.39 0.13
N SER A 135 5.96 -10.63 -0.17
CA SER A 135 5.38 -10.68 -1.52
C SER A 135 4.69 -9.38 -1.91
N HIS A 136 5.06 -8.85 -3.07
CA HIS A 136 4.48 -7.65 -3.67
C HIS A 136 3.87 -7.96 -5.02
N LEU A 137 2.74 -7.32 -5.30
CA LEU A 137 2.08 -7.31 -6.60
C LEU A 137 2.57 -6.09 -7.40
N PHE A 138 2.93 -6.33 -8.65
CA PHE A 138 3.17 -5.28 -9.65
C PHE A 138 2.35 -5.58 -10.90
N VAL A 139 1.77 -4.53 -11.47
CA VAL A 139 1.17 -4.55 -12.80
C VAL A 139 1.95 -3.56 -13.66
N ILE A 140 2.64 -4.09 -14.67
CA ILE A 140 3.54 -3.31 -15.51
C ILE A 140 3.01 -3.34 -16.93
N GLY A 141 2.66 -2.18 -17.49
CA GLY A 141 2.06 -2.05 -18.81
C GLY A 141 2.97 -1.42 -19.85
N ASP A 142 2.78 -1.81 -21.11
CA ASP A 142 3.39 -1.17 -22.28
C ASP A 142 2.48 -1.37 -23.51
N THR A 143 2.65 -0.55 -24.55
CA THR A 143 1.94 -0.74 -25.84
C THR A 143 2.55 -1.87 -26.67
N SER A 144 3.78 -2.27 -26.38
CA SER A 144 4.54 -3.31 -27.10
C SER A 144 4.57 -4.63 -26.33
N GLU A 145 4.05 -5.72 -26.93
CA GLU A 145 4.16 -7.08 -26.38
C GLU A 145 5.62 -7.45 -26.09
N ALA A 146 6.54 -7.03 -26.96
CA ALA A 146 7.96 -7.35 -26.85
C ALA A 146 8.63 -6.73 -25.61
N VAL A 147 8.15 -5.59 -25.11
CA VAL A 147 8.66 -4.99 -23.86
C VAL A 147 8.20 -5.83 -22.67
N VAL A 148 6.92 -6.17 -22.63
CA VAL A 148 6.31 -6.94 -21.54
C VAL A 148 6.86 -8.37 -21.48
N GLN A 149 7.12 -9.00 -22.64
CA GLN A 149 7.76 -10.32 -22.71
C GLN A 149 9.22 -10.30 -22.23
N ARG A 150 10.00 -9.27 -22.61
CA ARG A 150 11.38 -9.11 -22.11
C ARG A 150 11.42 -8.90 -20.59
N LEU A 151 10.48 -8.13 -20.04
CA LEU A 151 10.35 -7.95 -18.59
C LEU A 151 10.08 -9.28 -17.89
N ARG A 152 9.18 -10.09 -18.45
CA ARG A 152 8.91 -11.44 -17.97
C ARG A 152 10.19 -12.28 -17.96
N GLU A 153 10.96 -12.29 -19.05
CA GLU A 153 12.18 -13.10 -19.15
C GLU A 153 13.21 -12.71 -18.08
N GLU A 154 13.42 -11.41 -17.85
CA GLU A 154 14.30 -10.90 -16.79
C GLU A 154 13.83 -11.35 -15.40
N LEU A 155 12.53 -11.24 -15.12
CA LEU A 155 11.97 -11.65 -13.83
C LEU A 155 12.07 -13.18 -13.61
N VAL A 156 11.91 -13.97 -14.68
CA VAL A 156 12.16 -15.43 -14.61
C VAL A 156 13.63 -15.73 -14.34
N LEU A 157 14.55 -14.97 -14.93
CA LEU A 157 15.98 -15.10 -14.64
C LEU A 157 16.30 -14.75 -13.18
N TRP A 158 15.66 -13.73 -12.62
CA TRP A 158 15.80 -13.38 -11.20
C TRP A 158 15.38 -14.53 -10.29
N HIS A 159 14.26 -15.17 -10.64
CA HIS A 159 13.79 -16.34 -9.91
C HIS A 159 14.80 -17.48 -9.91
N ARG A 160 15.30 -17.82 -11.11
CA ARG A 160 16.30 -18.89 -11.28
C ARG A 160 17.62 -18.58 -10.58
N LYS A 161 18.00 -17.30 -10.49
CA LYS A 161 19.23 -16.84 -9.82
C LYS A 161 19.06 -16.63 -8.31
N GLY A 162 17.85 -16.83 -7.76
CA GLY A 162 17.55 -16.57 -6.35
C GLY A 162 17.58 -15.08 -5.96
N ALA A 163 17.55 -14.16 -6.93
CA ALA A 163 17.52 -12.72 -6.68
C ALA A 163 16.14 -12.24 -6.20
N ALA A 164 15.08 -12.95 -6.62
CA ALA A 164 13.73 -12.78 -6.13
C ALA A 164 13.00 -14.13 -6.22
N GLN A 165 11.90 -14.30 -5.49
CA GLN A 165 11.07 -15.50 -5.63
C GLN A 165 9.76 -15.14 -6.32
N LEU A 166 9.58 -15.58 -7.56
CA LEU A 166 8.31 -15.43 -8.24
C LEU A 166 7.29 -16.38 -7.59
N GLU A 167 6.18 -15.82 -7.14
CA GLU A 167 5.02 -16.58 -6.67
C GLU A 167 3.95 -16.64 -7.75
N GLY A 168 4.04 -15.74 -8.73
CA GLY A 168 3.06 -15.71 -9.78
C GLY A 168 3.32 -14.72 -10.90
N MET A 169 2.84 -15.04 -12.10
CA MET A 169 2.94 -14.16 -13.26
C MET A 169 1.82 -14.39 -14.27
N LEU A 170 1.25 -13.33 -14.81
CA LEU A 170 0.19 -13.37 -15.82
C LEU A 170 0.42 -12.27 -16.87
N LEU A 171 0.30 -12.63 -18.14
CA LEU A 171 0.30 -11.67 -19.24
C LEU A 171 -1.14 -11.34 -19.66
N LEU A 172 -1.47 -10.06 -19.68
CA LEU A 172 -2.73 -9.51 -20.14
C LEU A 172 -2.53 -8.75 -21.45
N HIS A 173 -3.50 -8.84 -22.34
CA HIS A 173 -3.59 -8.04 -23.55
C HIS A 173 -5.00 -7.51 -23.71
N ARG A 174 -5.13 -6.19 -23.79
CA ARG A 174 -6.39 -5.55 -24.17
C ARG A 174 -6.26 -5.09 -25.61
N ASP A 175 -7.07 -5.66 -26.50
CA ASP A 175 -7.07 -5.24 -27.89
C ASP A 175 -7.68 -3.83 -28.05
N ARG A 176 -7.65 -3.30 -29.28
CA ARG A 176 -8.17 -1.97 -29.59
C ARG A 176 -9.69 -1.88 -29.49
N GLU A 177 -10.38 -3.01 -29.53
CA GLU A 177 -11.83 -3.12 -29.36
C GLU A 177 -12.22 -3.19 -27.87
N GLY A 178 -11.21 -3.17 -26.99
CA GLY A 178 -11.39 -3.16 -25.54
C GLY A 178 -11.54 -4.54 -24.93
N LYS A 179 -11.45 -5.62 -25.72
CA LYS A 179 -11.54 -6.99 -25.25
C LYS A 179 -10.23 -7.39 -24.59
N LEU A 180 -10.34 -7.85 -23.34
CA LEU A 180 -9.21 -8.34 -22.55
C LEU A 180 -9.01 -9.83 -22.81
N THR A 181 -7.78 -10.22 -23.09
CA THR A 181 -7.32 -11.60 -23.21
C THR A 181 -6.16 -11.83 -22.26
N SER A 182 -6.06 -13.03 -21.71
CA SER A 182 -4.98 -13.44 -20.82
C SER A 182 -4.21 -14.59 -21.46
N LYS A 183 -2.89 -14.48 -21.57
CA LYS A 183 -2.03 -15.61 -21.92
C LYS A 183 -1.43 -16.17 -20.64
N HIS A 184 -1.79 -17.41 -20.30
CA HIS A 184 -1.12 -18.11 -19.21
C HIS A 184 0.30 -18.42 -19.63
N VAL A 185 1.25 -18.02 -18.79
CA VAL A 185 2.67 -18.11 -19.07
C VAL A 185 3.15 -19.47 -18.59
N GLY A 186 2.90 -20.52 -19.37
CA GLY A 186 3.45 -21.84 -19.07
C GLY A 186 4.96 -21.87 -19.30
N HIS A 187 5.76 -21.93 -18.22
CA HIS A 187 7.13 -22.50 -18.14
C HIS A 187 7.91 -22.13 -16.86
N VAL A 188 7.27 -22.00 -15.71
CA VAL A 188 8.02 -21.77 -14.47
C VAL A 188 7.47 -22.69 -13.39
N ASP A 189 8.35 -23.38 -12.67
CA ASP A 189 8.09 -24.12 -11.41
C ASP A 189 7.60 -23.17 -10.28
N VAL A 190 6.78 -22.19 -10.64
CA VAL A 190 6.12 -21.25 -9.76
C VAL A 190 4.77 -21.87 -9.46
N LYS A 191 4.49 -22.13 -8.18
CA LYS A 191 3.24 -22.75 -7.71
C LYS A 191 2.04 -22.07 -8.37
N GLU A 192 1.42 -22.78 -9.33
CA GLU A 192 0.33 -22.29 -10.20
C GLU A 192 -0.93 -21.83 -9.43
N THR A 193 -1.00 -22.11 -8.13
CA THR A 193 -2.19 -21.94 -7.29
C THR A 193 -2.44 -20.49 -6.85
N ALA A 194 -1.43 -19.61 -6.81
CA ALA A 194 -1.61 -18.20 -6.37
C ALA A 194 -2.02 -17.26 -7.52
N VAL A 195 -1.64 -17.57 -8.77
CA VAL A 195 -1.89 -16.71 -9.95
C VAL A 195 -3.31 -16.83 -10.46
N GLY A 196 -3.89 -18.04 -10.43
CA GLY A 196 -5.22 -18.31 -10.98
C GLY A 196 -6.33 -17.49 -10.31
N ALA A 197 -6.23 -17.26 -9.00
CA ALA A 197 -7.21 -16.47 -8.25
C ALA A 197 -7.16 -14.97 -8.61
N ILE A 198 -5.96 -14.41 -8.76
CA ILE A 198 -5.77 -13.01 -9.17
C ILE A 198 -6.21 -12.83 -10.63
N ALA A 199 -5.79 -13.72 -11.53
CA ALA A 199 -6.19 -13.71 -12.94
C ALA A 199 -7.71 -13.83 -13.12
N GLY A 200 -8.33 -14.78 -12.42
CA GLY A 200 -9.78 -15.03 -12.48
C GLY A 200 -10.60 -13.85 -11.96
N LEU A 201 -10.12 -13.16 -10.92
CA LEU A 201 -10.79 -11.97 -10.41
C LEU A 201 -10.57 -10.75 -11.33
N LEU A 202 -9.40 -10.56 -11.93
CA LEU A 202 -9.20 -9.48 -12.91
C LEU A 202 -10.08 -9.65 -14.14
N VAL A 203 -10.11 -10.85 -14.72
CA VAL A 203 -10.97 -11.16 -15.86
C VAL A 203 -12.46 -11.06 -15.46
N GLY A 204 -12.82 -11.52 -14.25
CA GLY A 204 -14.20 -11.44 -13.76
C GLY A 204 -14.69 -10.03 -13.47
N SER A 205 -13.80 -9.13 -13.05
CA SER A 205 -14.14 -7.73 -12.73
C SER A 205 -14.21 -6.88 -14.00
N LEU A 206 -13.38 -7.16 -15.01
CA LEU A 206 -13.43 -6.48 -16.31
C LEU A 206 -14.64 -6.83 -17.17
N LEU A 207 -15.34 -7.93 -16.88
CA LEU A 207 -16.55 -8.35 -17.60
C LEU A 207 -17.87 -7.89 -16.91
N LEU A 208 -17.79 -7.09 -15.83
CA LEU A 208 -18.94 -6.53 -15.10
C LEU A 208 -19.97 -7.58 -14.61
N HIS A 209 -19.62 -8.87 -14.59
CA HIS A 209 -20.49 -9.98 -14.20
C HIS A 209 -19.66 -11.10 -13.51
N PRO A 210 -19.65 -11.18 -12.16
CA PRO A 210 -18.90 -12.18 -11.39
C PRO A 210 -19.21 -13.64 -11.78
N VAL A 211 -20.45 -13.91 -12.20
CA VAL A 211 -20.93 -15.24 -12.60
C VAL A 211 -20.41 -15.65 -13.99
N LEU A 212 -20.29 -14.71 -14.93
CA LEU A 212 -19.72 -14.95 -16.26
C LEU A 212 -18.18 -15.04 -16.22
N GLY A 213 -17.54 -14.27 -15.34
CA GLY A 213 -16.11 -14.36 -15.06
C GLY A 213 -15.69 -15.73 -14.52
N ALA A 214 -16.48 -16.30 -13.61
CA ALA A 214 -16.26 -17.66 -13.12
C ALA A 214 -16.47 -18.73 -14.22
N ALA A 215 -17.36 -18.47 -15.19
CA ALA A 215 -17.63 -19.38 -16.30
C ALA A 215 -16.52 -19.38 -17.36
N LEU A 216 -15.91 -18.21 -17.69
CA LEU A 216 -14.79 -18.14 -18.64
C LEU A 216 -13.41 -18.38 -17.98
N GLY A 217 -13.29 -18.15 -16.66
CA GLY A 217 -12.11 -18.52 -15.86
C GLY A 217 -12.00 -20.02 -15.56
N SER A 218 -12.92 -20.84 -16.07
CA SER A 218 -12.98 -22.28 -15.82
C SER A 218 -12.25 -23.15 -16.86
N LEU A 219 -11.61 -22.55 -17.87
CA LEU A 219 -10.84 -23.30 -18.87
C LEU A 219 -9.38 -23.53 -18.45
N THR A 220 -9.21 -24.14 -17.27
CA THR A 220 -8.24 -25.20 -16.92
C THR A 220 -8.20 -25.39 -15.40
N GLY A 221 -9.25 -26.03 -14.87
CA GLY A 221 -9.29 -26.85 -13.65
C GLY A 221 -8.42 -26.50 -12.43
N ALA A 222 -9.05 -25.93 -11.40
CA ALA A 222 -8.89 -26.38 -10.01
C ALA A 222 -10.11 -25.94 -9.19
N ALA A 223 -10.92 -26.92 -8.81
CA ALA A 223 -11.97 -26.92 -7.78
C ALA A 223 -12.57 -25.57 -7.33
N ALA A 224 -13.82 -25.35 -7.75
CA ALA A 224 -14.80 -24.71 -6.88
C ALA A 224 -14.84 -25.49 -5.56
N GLY A 225 -14.43 -24.84 -4.45
CA GLY A 225 -14.51 -25.41 -3.12
C GLY A 225 -13.17 -25.49 -2.40
N SER A 226 -12.65 -24.33 -1.98
CA SER A 226 -11.80 -24.21 -0.79
C SER A 226 -11.76 -22.74 -0.36
N SER A 227 -12.60 -22.40 0.60
CA SER A 227 -12.41 -21.27 1.49
C SER A 227 -11.00 -21.28 2.09
N ARG A 228 -10.06 -20.47 1.55
CA ARG A 228 -8.84 -19.95 2.22
C ARG A 228 -7.88 -19.08 1.38
N PHE A 229 -8.33 -18.48 0.28
CA PHE A 229 -7.58 -17.39 -0.36
C PHE A 229 -8.51 -16.19 -0.58
N SER A 230 -8.98 -15.60 0.51
CA SER A 230 -9.68 -14.31 0.42
C SER A 230 -8.68 -13.27 -0.01
N LEU A 231 -8.92 -12.57 -1.12
CA LEU A 231 -8.07 -11.50 -1.65
C LEU A 231 -8.00 -10.28 -0.70
N SER A 232 -8.92 -10.23 0.27
CA SER A 232 -8.85 -9.38 1.47
C SER A 232 -7.58 -9.64 2.30
N HIS A 233 -7.06 -10.87 2.28
CA HIS A 233 -5.79 -11.18 2.92
C HIS A 233 -4.62 -10.52 2.19
N MET A 234 -4.67 -10.32 0.87
CA MET A 234 -3.62 -9.59 0.12
C MET A 234 -3.76 -8.06 0.14
N GLY A 235 -4.76 -7.52 0.85
CA GLY A 235 -5.01 -6.08 0.95
C GLY A 235 -5.52 -5.43 -0.34
N LEU A 236 -6.04 -6.22 -1.29
CA LEU A 236 -6.64 -5.72 -2.53
C LEU A 236 -8.14 -5.54 -2.30
N ASP A 237 -8.62 -4.30 -2.29
CA ASP A 237 -10.05 -3.97 -2.16
C ASP A 237 -10.75 -3.89 -3.53
N ASP A 238 -12.09 -3.82 -3.52
CA ASP A 238 -12.89 -3.76 -4.75
C ASP A 238 -12.57 -2.51 -5.59
N GLU A 239 -12.15 -1.42 -4.95
CA GLU A 239 -11.72 -0.18 -5.60
C GLU A 239 -10.40 -0.39 -6.36
N PHE A 240 -9.40 -1.04 -5.75
CA PHE A 240 -8.14 -1.41 -6.37
C PHE A 240 -8.35 -2.28 -7.63
N ILE A 241 -9.30 -3.22 -7.54
CA ILE A 241 -9.65 -4.11 -8.64
C ILE A 241 -10.28 -3.33 -9.81
N GLN A 242 -11.15 -2.35 -9.51
CA GLN A 242 -11.71 -1.45 -10.52
C GLN A 242 -10.66 -0.52 -11.13
N GLN A 243 -9.74 0.04 -10.33
CA GLN A 243 -8.65 0.86 -10.82
C GLN A 243 -7.73 0.07 -11.77
N LEU A 244 -7.45 -1.19 -11.47
CA LEU A 244 -6.67 -2.07 -12.32
C LEU A 244 -7.38 -2.40 -13.65
N ALA A 245 -8.70 -2.58 -13.63
CA ALA A 245 -9.52 -2.73 -14.83
C ALA A 245 -9.50 -1.49 -15.74
N CYS A 246 -9.42 -0.30 -15.15
CA CYS A 246 -9.33 0.99 -15.85
C CYS A 246 -7.90 1.32 -16.33
N ALA A 247 -6.86 0.88 -15.61
CA ALA A 247 -5.47 1.20 -15.91
C ALA A 247 -4.92 0.48 -17.15
N VAL A 248 -5.45 -0.70 -17.49
CA VAL A 248 -5.09 -1.41 -18.73
C VAL A 248 -5.90 -0.84 -19.89
N LEU A 249 -5.34 0.16 -20.56
CA LEU A 249 -5.97 0.86 -21.69
C LEU A 249 -6.12 -0.06 -22.92
N PRO A 250 -7.09 0.19 -23.81
CA PRO A 250 -7.19 -0.51 -25.09
C PRO A 250 -5.89 -0.41 -25.91
N GLY A 251 -5.50 -1.51 -26.54
CA GLY A 251 -4.25 -1.60 -27.31
C GLY A 251 -2.98 -1.76 -26.47
N THR A 252 -3.08 -2.12 -25.19
CA THR A 252 -1.93 -2.31 -24.29
C THR A 252 -1.73 -3.76 -23.86
N TRP A 253 -0.51 -4.05 -23.45
CA TRP A 253 -0.09 -5.29 -22.81
C TRP A 253 0.27 -4.99 -21.36
N ALA A 254 -0.05 -5.91 -20.44
CA ALA A 254 0.32 -5.76 -19.04
C ALA A 254 0.84 -7.09 -18.45
N LEU A 255 1.95 -7.02 -17.71
CA LEU A 255 2.46 -8.09 -16.89
C LEU A 255 2.00 -7.89 -15.46
N VAL A 256 1.20 -8.83 -14.96
CA VAL A 256 0.89 -8.95 -13.54
C VAL A 256 1.92 -9.89 -12.94
N VAL A 257 2.63 -9.48 -11.90
CA VAL A 257 3.62 -10.30 -11.22
C VAL A 257 3.45 -10.21 -9.71
N VAL A 258 3.46 -11.37 -9.05
CA VAL A 258 3.57 -11.49 -7.59
C VAL A 258 4.96 -12.01 -7.29
N VAL A 259 5.74 -11.19 -6.59
CA VAL A 259 7.15 -11.46 -6.33
C VAL A 259 7.48 -11.26 -4.87
N ARG A 260 8.15 -12.27 -4.30
CA ARG A 260 8.66 -12.29 -2.94
C ARG A 260 10.13 -11.87 -2.89
N HIS A 261 10.52 -11.12 -1.85
CA HIS A 261 11.89 -10.65 -1.60
C HIS A 261 12.49 -9.80 -2.74
N ALA A 262 11.67 -9.19 -3.59
CA ALA A 262 12.16 -8.31 -4.64
C ALA A 262 12.68 -6.99 -4.05
N LYS A 263 13.89 -6.59 -4.44
CA LYS A 263 14.43 -5.28 -4.09
C LYS A 263 13.91 -4.23 -5.09
N ILE A 264 13.22 -3.21 -4.59
CA ILE A 264 12.66 -2.11 -5.40
C ILE A 264 13.70 -1.51 -6.35
N ARG A 265 14.94 -1.30 -5.87
CA ARG A 265 16.04 -0.77 -6.69
C ARG A 265 16.33 -1.62 -7.92
N GLU A 266 16.39 -2.94 -7.76
CA GLU A 266 16.65 -3.84 -8.89
C GLU A 266 15.47 -3.78 -9.87
N LEU A 267 14.23 -3.64 -9.39
CA LEU A 267 13.05 -3.58 -10.25
C LEU A 267 13.04 -2.29 -11.05
N THR A 268 13.39 -1.17 -10.42
CA THR A 268 13.58 0.11 -11.09
C THR A 268 14.64 0.02 -12.19
N GLU A 269 15.80 -0.59 -11.90
CA GLU A 269 16.87 -0.74 -12.89
C GLU A 269 16.45 -1.61 -14.08
N THR A 270 15.71 -2.68 -13.84
CA THR A 270 15.16 -3.52 -14.92
C THR A 270 14.14 -2.75 -15.76
N LEU A 271 13.23 -2.00 -15.13
CA LEU A 271 12.25 -1.17 -15.84
C LEU A 271 12.92 -0.08 -16.67
N LYS A 272 13.99 0.55 -16.15
CA LYS A 272 14.80 1.53 -16.92
C LYS A 272 15.46 0.91 -18.16
N LYS A 273 15.92 -0.34 -18.05
CA LYS A 273 16.63 -1.05 -19.14
C LYS A 273 15.67 -1.60 -20.20
N VAL A 274 14.56 -2.20 -19.77
CA VAL A 274 13.65 -2.94 -20.64
C VAL A 274 12.50 -2.05 -21.13
N GLY A 275 12.09 -1.08 -20.32
CA GLY A 275 10.88 -0.27 -20.51
C GLY A 275 9.71 -0.79 -19.66
N GLY A 276 8.52 -0.26 -19.94
CA GLY A 276 7.30 -0.56 -19.20
C GLY A 276 7.00 0.42 -18.07
N THR A 277 5.71 0.65 -17.84
CA THR A 277 5.20 1.58 -16.83
C THR A 277 4.52 0.80 -15.72
N VAL A 278 4.88 1.06 -14.47
CA VAL A 278 4.16 0.49 -13.32
C VAL A 278 2.79 1.16 -13.26
N LEU A 279 1.75 0.41 -13.63
CA LEU A 279 0.37 0.87 -13.64
C LEU A 279 -0.25 0.77 -12.24
N VAL A 280 0.02 -0.34 -11.55
CA VAL A 280 -0.56 -0.67 -10.25
C VAL A 280 0.47 -1.43 -9.41
N THR A 281 0.49 -1.19 -8.10
CA THR A 281 1.33 -1.94 -7.18
C THR A 281 0.67 -2.09 -5.81
N SER A 282 0.98 -3.19 -5.10
CA SER A 282 0.61 -3.36 -3.69
C SER A 282 1.65 -2.79 -2.72
N LEU A 283 2.62 -2.00 -3.20
CA LEU A 283 3.54 -1.27 -2.35
C LEU A 283 2.77 -0.24 -1.49
N SER A 284 3.32 0.10 -0.32
CA SER A 284 2.81 1.23 0.45
C SER A 284 2.98 2.54 -0.32
N LYS A 285 2.21 3.59 0.01
CA LYS A 285 2.34 4.93 -0.61
C LYS A 285 3.80 5.39 -0.69
N ARG A 286 4.54 5.25 0.40
CA ARG A 286 5.99 5.56 0.45
C ARG A 286 6.84 4.66 -0.46
N GLY A 287 6.54 3.37 -0.52
CA GLY A 287 7.23 2.44 -1.43
C GLY A 287 6.98 2.78 -2.91
N GLU A 288 5.74 3.15 -3.23
CA GLU A 288 5.33 3.61 -4.55
C GLU A 288 5.98 4.96 -4.91
N GLU A 289 5.99 5.93 -4.00
CA GLU A 289 6.69 7.21 -4.17
C GLU A 289 8.19 7.00 -4.43
N ARG A 290 8.84 6.10 -3.67
CA ARG A 290 10.25 5.75 -3.89
C ARG A 290 10.48 5.11 -5.26
N LEU A 291 9.58 4.22 -5.69
CA LEU A 291 9.63 3.59 -7.01
C LEU A 291 9.47 4.65 -8.11
N ARG A 292 8.49 5.55 -7.98
CA ARG A 292 8.24 6.66 -8.92
C ARG A 292 9.42 7.62 -8.99
N ALA A 293 9.95 8.06 -7.85
CA ALA A 293 11.12 8.93 -7.77
C ALA A 293 12.35 8.28 -8.42
N ALA A 294 12.57 6.99 -8.17
CA ALA A 294 13.69 6.26 -8.75
C ALA A 294 13.55 6.07 -10.27
N LEU A 295 12.32 5.90 -10.80
CA LEU A 295 12.04 5.85 -12.23
C LEU A 295 12.16 7.22 -12.92
N ALA A 296 11.76 8.31 -12.23
CA ALA A 296 11.88 9.68 -12.72
C ALA A 296 13.34 10.18 -12.77
N ALA A 297 14.19 9.71 -11.86
CA ALA A 297 15.62 9.96 -11.87
C ALA A 297 16.31 9.12 -12.99
N SER A 298 16.23 9.56 -14.24
CA SER A 298 17.12 9.09 -15.32
C SER A 298 18.49 9.80 -15.24
N PRO A 299 19.59 9.16 -15.69
CA PRO A 299 20.95 9.61 -15.39
C PRO A 299 21.35 10.81 -16.25
N SER A 300 21.20 12.01 -15.69
CA SER A 300 22.09 13.13 -16.00
C SER A 300 22.99 13.32 -14.78
N ASP A 301 24.15 12.68 -14.80
CA ASP A 301 25.42 13.27 -14.37
C ASP A 301 26.52 12.28 -14.73
N GLY A 302 27.02 12.49 -15.95
CA GLY A 302 28.28 11.93 -16.38
C GLY A 302 29.41 12.49 -15.52
N PHE A 303 30.45 11.66 -15.39
CA PHE A 303 31.79 12.06 -15.03
C PHE A 303 32.22 13.36 -15.74
N ALA A 304 32.42 14.42 -14.96
CA ALA A 304 33.34 15.54 -15.15
C ALA A 304 33.32 16.26 -13.79
N GLU A 305 34.39 16.40 -13.01
CA GLU A 305 35.83 16.51 -13.29
C GLU A 305 36.60 16.09 -12.02
#